data_AF-A0A959EQP4-F1
#
_entry.id   AF-A0A959EQP4-F1
#
_cell.length_a   1.000
_cell.length_b   1.000
_cell.length_c   1.000
_cell.angle_alpha   90.00
_cell.angle_beta   90.00
_cell.angle_gamma   90.00
#
_symmetry.space_group_name_H-M   'P 1'
#
loop_
_entity.id
_entity.type
_entity.pdbx_description
1 polymer ?
#
loop_
_entity_poly.entity_id
_entity_poly.type
_entity_poly.pdbx_seq_one_letter_code
_entity_poly.pdbx_strand_id
1 'polypeptide(L)' 'GEEFLSFLQTGESMIINRDEVWKGWFDNVSGQLLSIQNPDGSWNGHHCITSPVFCTATCVLILTVNNDIEELAAVE' A
#
# COMPACT_ATOMS: atom_id res chain seq x y z
N GLY A 1 -1.83 -2.54 -11.44
CA GLY A 1 -1.11 -3.22 -10.35
C GLY A 1 0.22 -2.57 -10.07
N GLU A 2 0.88 -2.01 -11.09
CA GLU A 2 2.10 -1.21 -10.91
C GLU A 2 1.85 0.02 -10.02
N GLU A 3 0.67 0.63 -10.13
CA GLU A 3 0.22 1.71 -9.25
C GLU A 3 0.19 1.31 -7.77
N PHE A 4 -0.32 0.11 -7.46
CA PHE A 4 -0.34 -0.39 -6.09
C PHE A 4 1.07 -0.68 -5.59
N LEU A 5 1.92 -1.28 -6.42
CA LEU A 5 3.31 -1.54 -6.06
C LEU A 5 4.05 -0.23 -5.75
N SER A 6 3.83 0.81 -6.56
CA SER A 6 4.41 2.13 -6.34
C SER A 6 3.94 2.76 -5.03
N PHE A 7 2.65 2.62 -4.69
CA PHE A 7 2.17 3.07 -3.38
C PHE A 7 2.84 2.31 -2.24
N LEU A 8 2.90 0.98 -2.30
CA LEU A 8 3.55 0.17 -1.27
C LEU A 8 5.00 0.61 -1.02
N GLN A 9 5.80 0.70 -2.10
CA GLN A 9 7.20 1.11 -2.02
C GLN A 9 7.37 2.54 -1.49
N THR A 10 6.45 3.43 -1.84
CA THR A 10 6.45 4.81 -1.34
C THR A 10 6.16 4.85 0.17
N GLY A 11 5.15 4.10 0.62
CA GLY A 11 4.80 3.99 2.05
C GLY A 11 5.95 3.40 2.87
N GLU A 12 6.52 2.27 2.42
CA GLU A 12 7.67 1.64 3.07
C GLU A 12 8.86 2.61 3.16
N SER A 13 9.18 3.32 2.07
CA SER A 13 10.27 4.30 2.04
C SER A 13 10.07 5.45 3.03
N MET A 14 8.85 5.99 3.15
CA MET A 14 8.56 7.05 4.15
C MET A 14 8.75 6.54 5.58
N ILE A 15 8.37 5.29 5.87
CA ILE A 15 8.57 4.67 7.19
C ILE A 15 10.06 4.48 7.48
N ILE A 16 10.81 3.91 6.53
CA ILE A 16 12.27 3.72 6.63
C ILE A 16 12.97 5.06 6.90
N ASN A 17 12.56 6.13 6.22
CA ASN A 17 13.11 7.47 6.40
C ASN A 17 12.64 8.18 7.68
N ARG A 18 11.76 7.56 8.47
CA ARG A 18 11.15 8.11 9.71
C ARG A 18 10.42 9.43 9.47
N ASP A 19 9.80 9.55 8.30
CA ASP A 19 9.05 10.74 7.93
C ASP A 19 7.72 10.80 8.71
N GLU A 20 7.51 11.86 9.51
CA GLU A 20 6.26 12.01 10.28
C GLU A 20 5.02 12.16 9.38
N VAL A 21 5.22 12.57 8.11
CA VAL A 21 4.16 12.72 7.12
C VAL A 21 3.59 11.40 6.61
N TRP A 22 4.26 10.26 6.88
CA TRP A 22 3.80 8.94 6.42
C TRP A 22 2.36 8.64 6.89
N LYS A 23 1.96 9.08 8.08
CA LYS A 23 0.60 8.86 8.61
C LYS A 23 -0.47 9.50 7.73
N GLY A 24 -0.23 10.73 7.29
CA GLY A 24 -1.17 11.43 6.40
C GLY A 24 -1.21 10.80 4.99
N TRP A 25 -0.06 10.30 4.52
CA TRP A 25 -0.02 9.50 3.30
C TRP A 25 -0.83 8.21 3.45
N PHE A 26 -0.66 7.49 4.56
CA PHE A 26 -1.34 6.24 4.85
C PHE A 26 -2.86 6.42 4.91
N ASP A 27 -3.34 7.43 5.62
CA ASP A 27 -4.77 7.72 5.73
C ASP A 27 -5.38 8.03 4.36
N ASN A 28 -4.69 8.84 3.53
CA ASN A 28 -5.15 9.19 2.19
C ASN A 28 -5.17 7.98 1.25
N VAL A 29 -4.09 7.21 1.19
CA VAL A 29 -3.98 6.05 0.30
C VAL A 29 -4.95 4.95 0.74
N SER A 30 -5.05 4.66 2.03
CA SER A 30 -6.00 3.68 2.56
C SER A 30 -7.44 4.06 2.25
N GLY A 31 -7.80 5.34 2.43
CA GLY A 31 -9.12 5.85 2.07
C GLY A 31 -9.45 5.65 0.59
N GLN A 32 -8.48 5.92 -0.29
CA GLN A 32 -8.64 5.69 -1.73
C GLN A 32 -8.79 4.21 -2.06
N LEU A 33 -7.93 3.33 -1.52
CA LEU A 33 -8.00 1.89 -1.78
C LEU A 33 -9.34 1.29 -1.34
N LEU A 34 -9.83 1.66 -0.15
CA LEU A 34 -11.13 1.20 0.32
C LEU A 34 -12.28 1.69 -0.56
N SER A 35 -12.18 2.90 -1.14
CA SER A 35 -13.21 3.45 -2.03
C SER A 35 -13.33 2.72 -3.37
N ILE A 36 -12.28 2.02 -3.80
CA ILE A 36 -12.22 1.29 -5.07
C ILE A 36 -12.18 -0.24 -4.89
N GLN A 37 -12.39 -0.74 -3.67
CA GLN A 37 -12.46 -2.18 -3.40
C GLN A 37 -13.68 -2.78 -4.08
N ASN A 38 -13.50 -3.92 -4.75
CA ASN A 38 -14.61 -4.65 -5.33
C ASN A 38 -15.54 -5.23 -4.23
N PRO A 39 -16.81 -5.52 -4.53
CA PRO A 39 -17.74 -6.11 -3.56
C PRO A 39 -17.31 -7.47 -2.98
N ASP A 40 -16.46 -8.21 -3.69
CA ASP A 40 -15.89 -9.48 -3.24
C ASP A 40 -14.61 -9.31 -2.40
N GLY A 41 -14.20 -8.07 -2.15
CA GLY A 41 -13.02 -7.71 -1.38
C GLY A 41 -11.72 -7.64 -2.20
N SER A 42 -11.76 -7.90 -3.50
CA SER A 42 -10.58 -7.85 -4.38
C SER A 42 -10.28 -6.45 -4.92
N TRP A 43 -9.12 -6.30 -5.56
CA TRP A 43 -8.76 -5.13 -6.36
C TRP A 43 -8.29 -5.53 -7.75
N ASN A 44 -8.56 -4.67 -8.73
CA ASN A 44 -8.08 -4.81 -10.09
C ASN A 44 -7.10 -3.68 -10.43
N GLY A 45 -6.04 -4.07 -11.12
CA GLY A 45 -5.09 -3.15 -11.72
C GLY A 45 -5.50 -2.77 -13.14
N HIS A 46 -5.24 -1.52 -13.51
CA HIS A 46 -5.62 -1.02 -14.85
C HIS A 46 -4.45 -0.96 -15.84
N HIS A 47 -3.21 -0.99 -15.35
CA HIS A 47 -2.00 -0.83 -16.16
C HIS A 47 -0.93 -1.88 -15.84
N CYS A 48 -0.28 -2.38 -16.89
CA CYS A 48 0.89 -3.29 -16.97
C CYS A 48 0.80 -4.61 -16.18
N ILE A 49 0.45 -4.54 -14.90
CA ILE A 49 0.19 -5.64 -13.98
C ILE A 49 -1.30 -5.65 -13.66
N THR A 50 -2.05 -6.59 -14.22
CA THR A 50 -3.52 -6.65 -14.10
C THR A 50 -4.03 -7.88 -13.35
N SER A 51 -3.12 -8.76 -12.90
CA SER A 51 -3.49 -9.95 -12.11
C SER A 51 -4.26 -9.53 -10.85
N PRO A 52 -5.53 -9.96 -10.68
CA PRO A 52 -6.33 -9.62 -9.51
C PRO A 52 -5.70 -10.13 -8.21
N VAL A 53 -5.02 -11.28 -8.26
CA VAL A 53 -4.30 -11.84 -7.10
C VAL A 53 -3.17 -10.91 -6.68
N PHE A 54 -2.34 -10.47 -7.63
CA PHE A 54 -1.25 -9.54 -7.33
C PHE A 54 -1.81 -8.23 -6.77
N CYS A 55 -2.78 -7.64 -7.46
CA CYS A 55 -3.35 -6.35 -7.06
C CYS A 55 -3.99 -6.41 -5.67
N THR A 56 -4.75 -7.46 -5.39
CA THR A 56 -5.37 -7.68 -4.07
C THR A 56 -4.31 -7.85 -2.99
N ALA A 57 -3.30 -8.69 -3.22
CA ALA A 57 -2.22 -8.90 -2.25
C ALA A 57 -1.47 -7.59 -1.96
N THR A 58 -1.13 -6.81 -2.98
CA THR A 58 -0.46 -5.52 -2.79
C THR A 58 -1.34 -4.51 -2.04
N CYS A 59 -2.65 -4.45 -2.33
CA CYS A 59 -3.56 -3.58 -1.60
C CYS A 59 -3.66 -3.97 -0.11
N VAL A 60 -3.70 -5.28 0.18
CA VAL A 60 -3.68 -5.77 1.57
C VAL A 60 -2.38 -5.36 2.26
N LEU A 61 -1.22 -5.55 1.61
CA LEU A 61 0.07 -5.13 2.16
C LEU A 61 0.09 -3.62 2.47
N ILE A 62 -0.42 -2.78 1.57
CA ILE A 62 -0.51 -1.32 1.81
C ILE A 62 -1.39 -1.04 3.03
N LEU A 63 -2.58 -1.64 3.11
CA LEU A 63 -3.53 -1.40 4.20
C LEU A 63 -3.02 -1.91 5.56
N THR A 64 -2.01 -2.78 5.56
CA THR A 64 -1.41 -3.35 6.79
C THR A 64 0.03 -2.92 7.02
N VAL A 65 0.60 -2.04 6.21
CA VAL A 65 2.03 -1.66 6.29
C VAL A 65 2.38 -0.98 7.62
N ASN A 66 1.38 -0.45 8.33
CA ASN A 66 1.55 0.07 9.69
C ASN A 66 1.93 -1.01 10.72
N ASN A 67 1.61 -2.29 10.46
CA ASN A 67 2.00 -3.40 11.34
C ASN A 67 3.50 -3.71 11.23
N ASP A 68 4.13 -3.29 10.14
CA ASP A 68 5.53 -3.59 9.82
C ASP A 68 6.47 -2.43 10.19
N ILE A 69 5.95 -1.37 10.84
CA ILE A 69 6.71 -0.15 11.17
C ILE A 69 7.98 -0.46 11.94
N GLU A 70 7.92 -1.36 12.92
CA GLU A 70 9.10 -1.70 13.74
C GLU A 70 10.20 -2.36 12.90
N GLU A 71 9.83 -3.26 12.00
CA GLU A 71 10.77 -3.95 11.11
C GLU A 71 11.35 -2.98 10.06
N LEU A 72 10.49 -2.16 9.44
CA LEU A 72 10.89 -1.18 8.43
C LEU A 72 11.77 -0.06 9.02
N ALA A 73 11.47 0.41 10.23
CA ALA A 73 12.27 1.44 10.90
C ALA A 73 13.62 0.93 11.45
N ALA A 74 13.78 -0.40 11.51
CA ALA A 74 15.02 -1.07 11.90
C ALA A 74 15.98 -1.32 10.72
N VAL A 75 15.56 -1.05 9.49
CA VAL A 75 16.44 -1.10 8.30
C VAL A 75 17.45 0.05 8.38
N GLU A 76 18.75 -0.29 8.40
CA GLU A 76 19.88 0.66 8.44
C GLU A 76 20.21 1.31 7.08
#